data_AF-A0A7Y8MG84-F1
#
_entry.id   AF-A0A7Y8MG84-F1
#
_cell.length_a   1.000
_cell.length_b   1.000
_cell.length_c   1.000
_cell.angle_alpha   90.00
_cell.angle_beta   90.00
_cell.angle_gamma   90.00
#
_symmetry.space_group_name_H-M   'P 1'
#
loop_
_entity.id
_entity.type
_entity.pdbx_description
1 polymer ?
#
loop_
_entity_poly.entity_id
_entity_poly.type
_entity_poly.pdbx_seq_one_letter_code
_entity_poly.pdbx_strand_id
1 'polypeptide(L)'
;MSIHKWLVGFALAVIMIAALMINAFLFSARSFQFNLAQAAPGSNGILVMDTLDRVRDEINRYQTDTAGSRGDAIRYEGEVNTLTAQINDLQTRINATMIQLAQEVATLEGALNRNEGAQPAASLTPEELEVRAAALIETPGLPAAHSASASTIGQTTQALRALQDELARKRGELNTAQYNFRRVGGIVADADNRIIALKQTVVTDYEDFDRVVAEADSLRRTSPAGIGAALVAAHPAFTSTLLVLVMGALGAILYLFPAYMTRANPVTFAEIIMRMLFGMVSALAFYIVANAAIAGIAFVPGQSEAANNAALLNPFTVGLVGIVAGIMADDIAKWIQRRGTEILGGGSARAAADPDAGIVNPHGGPPPV
;
A
#
# COMPACT_ATOMS: atom_id res chain seq x y z
N MET A 1 38.13 39.21 -16.53
CA MET A 1 38.09 37.77 -16.20
C MET A 1 38.75 37.03 -17.35
N SER A 2 39.77 36.17 -17.13
CA SER A 2 40.41 35.46 -18.25
C SER A 2 39.49 34.36 -18.79
N ILE A 3 39.56 34.07 -20.09
CA ILE A 3 38.75 33.03 -20.73
C ILE A 3 38.96 31.65 -20.09
N HIS A 4 40.17 31.39 -19.59
CA HIS A 4 40.51 30.20 -18.83
C HIS A 4 39.76 30.11 -17.50
N LYS A 5 39.70 31.20 -16.72
CA LYS A 5 38.94 31.23 -15.46
C LYS A 5 37.45 30.97 -15.72
N TRP A 6 36.89 31.59 -16.76
CA TRP A 6 35.50 31.35 -17.17
C TRP A 6 35.23 29.90 -17.57
N LEU A 7 36.09 29.29 -18.40
CA LEU A 7 35.97 27.88 -18.80
C LEU A 7 36.04 26.91 -17.62
N VAL A 8 36.95 27.15 -16.66
CA VAL A 8 37.06 26.32 -15.44
C VAL A 8 35.81 26.46 -14.57
N GLY A 9 35.30 27.68 -14.39
CA GLY A 9 34.06 27.91 -13.64
C GLY A 9 32.85 27.24 -14.30
N PHE A 10 32.77 27.28 -15.64
CA PHE A 10 31.73 26.58 -16.39
C PHE A 10 31.85 25.05 -16.24
N ALA A 11 33.05 24.49 -16.38
CA ALA A 11 33.29 23.06 -16.18
C ALA A 11 32.92 22.62 -14.76
N LEU A 12 33.26 23.41 -13.74
CA LEU A 12 32.87 23.15 -12.35
C LEU A 12 31.35 23.13 -12.18
N ALA A 13 30.64 24.09 -12.78
CA ALA A 13 29.18 24.15 -12.73
C ALA A 13 28.54 22.92 -13.40
N VAL A 14 29.04 22.52 -14.57
CA VAL A 14 28.55 21.32 -15.28
C VAL A 14 28.77 20.06 -14.46
N ILE A 15 29.97 19.88 -13.87
CA ILE A 15 30.28 18.73 -13.02
C ILE A 15 29.38 18.72 -11.78
N MET A 16 29.12 19.88 -11.18
CA MET A 16 28.25 20.00 -10.00
C MET A 16 26.80 19.64 -10.33
N ILE A 17 26.26 20.13 -11.46
CA ILE A 17 24.91 19.76 -11.93
C ILE A 17 24.83 18.26 -12.21
N ALA A 18 25.83 17.69 -12.89
CA ALA A 18 25.87 16.26 -13.17
C ALA A 18 25.92 15.42 -11.89
N ALA A 19 26.77 15.80 -10.92
CA ALA A 19 26.86 15.13 -9.63
C ALA A 19 25.54 15.20 -8.85
N LEU A 20 24.86 16.36 -8.85
CA LEU A 20 23.54 16.52 -8.22
C LEU A 20 22.48 15.62 -8.87
N MET A 21 22.44 15.55 -10.21
CA MET A 21 21.52 14.69 -10.94
C MET A 21 21.76 13.21 -10.64
N ILE A 22 23.01 12.75 -10.71
CA ILE A 22 23.39 11.37 -10.39
C ILE A 22 23.03 11.04 -8.93
N ASN A 23 23.32 11.95 -8.00
CA ASN A 23 22.96 11.81 -6.60
C ASN A 23 21.46 11.70 -6.39
N ALA A 24 20.65 12.50 -7.08
CA ALA A 24 19.19 12.42 -6.97
C ALA A 24 18.66 11.04 -7.41
N PHE A 25 19.22 10.47 -8.47
CA PHE A 25 18.83 9.13 -8.94
C PHE A 25 19.28 8.02 -7.99
N LEU A 26 20.53 8.05 -7.52
CA LEU A 26 21.04 7.08 -6.55
C LEU A 26 20.28 7.14 -5.24
N PHE A 27 19.95 8.35 -4.78
CA PHE A 27 19.18 8.59 -3.58
C PHE A 27 17.75 8.04 -3.72
N SER A 28 17.08 8.33 -4.83
CA SER A 28 15.72 7.84 -5.09
C SER A 28 15.68 6.31 -5.19
N ALA A 29 16.61 5.70 -5.93
CA ALA A 29 16.73 4.25 -6.02
C ALA A 29 17.01 3.62 -4.66
N ARG A 30 17.96 4.16 -3.89
CA ARG A 30 18.30 3.63 -2.57
C ARG A 30 17.17 3.78 -1.55
N SER A 31 16.42 4.90 -1.61
CA SER A 31 15.24 5.14 -0.80
C SER A 31 14.14 4.12 -1.10
N PHE A 32 13.91 3.83 -2.38
CA PHE A 32 12.97 2.79 -2.79
C PHE A 32 13.38 1.42 -2.23
N GLN A 33 14.65 1.03 -2.39
CA GLN A 33 15.17 -0.24 -1.86
C GLN A 33 15.02 -0.34 -0.34
N PHE A 34 15.19 0.77 0.39
CA PHE A 34 15.02 0.81 1.84
C PHE A 34 13.56 0.63 2.26
N ASN A 35 12.62 1.29 1.58
CA ASN A 35 11.20 1.12 1.83
C ASN A 35 10.72 -0.29 1.47
N LEU A 36 11.18 -0.81 0.34
CA LEU A 36 10.85 -2.16 -0.12
C LEU A 36 11.37 -3.23 0.85
N ALA A 37 12.57 -3.06 1.41
CA ALA A 37 13.09 -3.99 2.41
C ALA A 37 12.24 -4.01 3.70
N GLN A 38 11.50 -2.95 3.99
CA GLN A 38 10.54 -2.92 5.11
C GLN A 38 9.21 -3.60 4.76
N ALA A 39 8.68 -3.35 3.56
CA ALA A 39 7.42 -3.95 3.07
C ALA A 39 7.57 -5.44 2.68
N ALA A 40 8.76 -5.84 2.22
CA ALA A 40 9.07 -7.17 1.74
C ALA A 40 10.47 -7.60 2.22
N PRO A 41 10.64 -7.99 3.51
CA PRO A 41 11.94 -8.34 4.07
C PRO A 41 12.66 -9.45 3.29
N GLY A 42 11.92 -10.40 2.71
CA GLY A 42 12.50 -11.48 1.90
C GLY A 42 13.12 -11.04 0.56
N SER A 43 12.79 -9.84 0.08
CA SER A 43 13.37 -9.28 -1.15
C SER A 43 14.74 -8.65 -0.94
N ASN A 44 15.13 -8.38 0.32
CA ASN A 44 16.29 -7.56 0.68
C ASN A 44 16.32 -6.19 -0.05
N GLY A 45 15.16 -5.65 -0.42
CA GLY A 45 15.06 -4.40 -1.16
C GLY A 45 15.40 -4.50 -2.65
N ILE A 46 15.49 -5.71 -3.21
CA ILE A 46 15.69 -5.94 -4.65
C ILE A 46 14.33 -6.14 -5.31
N LEU A 47 14.03 -5.36 -6.35
CA LEU A 47 12.84 -5.55 -7.17
C LEU A 47 13.19 -5.62 -8.64
N VAL A 48 12.80 -6.73 -9.26
CA VAL A 48 12.82 -6.84 -10.72
C VAL A 48 11.55 -6.21 -11.26
N MET A 49 11.72 -5.05 -11.90
CA MET A 49 10.65 -4.26 -12.48
C MET A 49 9.77 -5.04 -13.47
N ASP A 50 10.36 -5.97 -14.22
CA ASP A 50 9.63 -6.87 -15.13
C ASP A 50 8.69 -7.84 -14.39
N THR A 51 9.13 -8.38 -13.24
CA THR A 51 8.26 -9.24 -12.41
C THR A 51 7.06 -8.46 -11.88
N LEU A 52 7.28 -7.22 -11.45
CA LEU A 52 6.20 -6.33 -11.00
C LEU A 52 5.19 -6.07 -12.12
N ASP A 53 5.66 -5.78 -13.34
CA ASP A 53 4.79 -5.56 -14.50
C ASP A 53 4.01 -6.82 -14.88
N ARG A 54 4.66 -7.99 -14.90
CA ARG A 54 3.99 -9.27 -15.18
C ARG A 54 2.89 -9.57 -14.17
N VAL A 55 3.17 -9.40 -12.88
CA VAL A 55 2.16 -9.60 -11.81
C VAL A 55 1.03 -8.60 -11.94
N ARG A 56 1.32 -7.33 -12.23
CA ARG A 56 0.31 -6.30 -12.45
C ARG A 56 -0.59 -6.62 -13.65
N ASP A 57 -0.01 -7.03 -14.76
CA ASP A 57 -0.75 -7.42 -15.96
C ASP A 57 -1.63 -8.64 -15.70
N GLU A 58 -1.14 -9.62 -14.96
CA GLU A 58 -1.92 -10.80 -14.59
C GLU A 58 -3.09 -10.44 -13.65
N ILE A 59 -2.86 -9.58 -12.66
CA ILE A 59 -3.93 -9.04 -11.80
C ILE A 59 -4.98 -8.31 -12.63
N ASN A 60 -4.55 -7.44 -13.56
CA ASN A 60 -5.47 -6.70 -14.44
C ASN A 60 -6.30 -7.64 -15.31
N ARG A 61 -5.71 -8.74 -15.80
CA ARG A 61 -6.43 -9.79 -16.53
C ARG A 61 -7.49 -10.45 -15.64
N TYR A 62 -7.12 -10.91 -14.45
CA TYR A 62 -8.09 -11.51 -13.52
C TYR A 62 -9.23 -10.54 -13.15
N GLN A 63 -8.93 -9.26 -12.96
CA GLN A 63 -9.94 -8.24 -12.69
C GLN A 63 -10.87 -8.02 -13.89
N THR A 64 -10.32 -7.98 -15.11
CA THR A 64 -11.09 -7.82 -16.34
C THR A 64 -11.96 -9.05 -16.61
N ASP A 65 -11.39 -10.25 -16.50
CA ASP A 65 -12.09 -11.52 -16.71
C ASP A 65 -13.22 -11.73 -15.71
N THR A 66 -13.06 -11.23 -14.47
CA THR A 66 -14.10 -11.32 -13.44
C THR A 66 -15.03 -10.11 -13.35
N ALA A 67 -14.83 -9.06 -14.13
CA ALA A 67 -15.65 -7.85 -14.07
C ALA A 67 -17.14 -8.14 -14.31
N GLY A 68 -17.44 -9.01 -15.29
CA GLY A 68 -18.80 -9.47 -15.57
C GLY A 68 -19.41 -10.23 -14.38
N SER A 69 -18.65 -11.17 -13.81
CA SER A 69 -19.08 -11.94 -12.64
C SER A 69 -19.29 -11.05 -11.40
N ARG A 70 -18.47 -10.03 -11.20
CA ARG A 70 -18.66 -9.06 -10.11
C ARG A 70 -19.95 -8.25 -10.29
N GLY A 71 -20.22 -7.79 -11.51
CA GLY A 71 -21.48 -7.12 -11.83
C GLY A 71 -22.69 -8.03 -11.61
N ASP A 72 -22.58 -9.30 -11.99
CA ASP A 72 -23.61 -10.31 -11.75
C ASP A 72 -23.83 -10.59 -10.25
N ALA A 73 -22.76 -10.65 -9.45
CA ALA A 73 -22.87 -10.86 -8.01
C ALA A 73 -23.68 -9.73 -7.34
N ILE A 74 -23.37 -8.46 -7.67
CA ILE A 74 -24.10 -7.29 -7.17
C ILE A 74 -25.57 -7.33 -7.62
N ARG A 75 -25.83 -7.72 -8.87
CA ARG A 75 -27.19 -7.86 -9.40
C ARG A 75 -27.98 -8.92 -8.64
N TYR A 76 -27.42 -10.11 -8.44
CA TYR A 76 -28.09 -11.19 -7.72
C TYR A 76 -28.27 -10.87 -6.23
N GLU A 77 -27.33 -10.15 -5.61
CA GLU A 77 -27.50 -9.63 -4.25
C GLU A 77 -28.69 -8.68 -4.14
N GLY A 78 -28.81 -7.73 -5.08
CA GLY A 78 -29.95 -6.83 -5.17
C GLY A 78 -31.28 -7.57 -5.40
N GLU A 79 -31.28 -8.61 -6.22
CA GLU A 79 -32.43 -9.48 -6.47
C GLU A 79 -32.85 -10.24 -5.21
N VAL A 80 -31.89 -10.85 -4.49
CA VAL A 80 -32.13 -11.53 -3.21
C VAL A 80 -32.74 -10.58 -2.19
N ASN A 81 -32.20 -9.37 -2.05
CA ASN A 81 -32.72 -8.36 -1.13
C ASN A 81 -34.15 -7.93 -1.49
N THR A 82 -34.41 -7.72 -2.78
CA THR A 82 -35.74 -7.35 -3.29
C THR A 82 -36.76 -8.47 -3.06
N LEU A 83 -36.42 -9.71 -3.40
CA LEU A 83 -37.31 -10.87 -3.20
C LEU A 83 -37.58 -11.13 -1.72
N THR A 84 -36.57 -10.94 -0.85
CA THR A 84 -36.74 -11.05 0.60
C THR A 84 -37.73 -10.01 1.11
N ALA A 85 -37.62 -8.76 0.66
CA ALA A 85 -38.58 -7.71 1.01
C ALA A 85 -40.01 -8.02 0.52
N GLN A 86 -40.16 -8.50 -0.72
CA GLN A 86 -41.45 -8.92 -1.29
C GLN A 86 -42.07 -10.09 -0.52
N ILE A 87 -41.26 -11.08 -0.13
CA ILE A 87 -41.71 -12.21 0.69
C ILE A 87 -42.23 -11.73 2.04
N ASN A 88 -41.51 -10.81 2.70
CA ASN A 88 -41.95 -10.26 3.98
C ASN A 88 -43.28 -9.49 3.84
N ASP A 89 -43.42 -8.67 2.79
CA ASP A 89 -44.69 -7.96 2.49
C ASP A 89 -45.85 -8.94 2.26
N LEU A 90 -45.63 -9.98 1.44
CA LEU A 90 -46.63 -11.02 1.20
C LEU A 90 -47.02 -11.75 2.48
N GLN A 91 -46.07 -12.05 3.35
CA GLN A 91 -46.35 -12.66 4.66
C GLN A 91 -47.20 -11.75 5.54
N THR A 92 -46.93 -10.44 5.57
CA THR A 92 -47.76 -9.46 6.28
C THR A 92 -49.18 -9.43 5.72
N ARG A 93 -49.33 -9.43 4.39
CA ARG A 93 -50.65 -9.44 3.72
C ARG A 93 -51.42 -10.72 3.98
N ILE A 94 -50.76 -11.88 3.90
CA ILE A 94 -51.34 -13.19 4.24
C ILE A 94 -51.86 -13.19 5.67
N ASN A 95 -51.06 -12.72 6.63
CA ASN A 95 -51.46 -12.66 8.04
C ASN A 95 -52.67 -11.74 8.25
N ALA A 96 -52.71 -10.59 7.58
CA ALA A 96 -53.86 -9.69 7.63
C ALA A 96 -55.13 -10.34 7.06
N THR A 97 -55.04 -10.99 5.91
CA THR A 97 -56.16 -11.72 5.30
C THR A 97 -56.61 -12.91 6.15
N MET A 98 -55.69 -13.62 6.80
CA MET A 98 -56.04 -14.68 7.74
C MET A 98 -56.82 -14.17 8.94
N ILE A 99 -56.40 -13.05 9.54
CA ILE A 99 -57.11 -12.43 10.66
C ILE A 99 -58.53 -12.03 10.22
N GLN A 100 -58.67 -11.43 9.04
CA GLN A 100 -59.97 -11.10 8.48
C GLN A 100 -60.84 -12.35 8.27
N LEU A 101 -60.30 -13.39 7.62
CA LEU A 101 -61.01 -14.65 7.39
C LEU A 101 -61.43 -15.31 8.70
N ALA A 102 -60.57 -15.33 9.72
CA ALA A 102 -60.87 -15.89 11.03
C ALA A 102 -62.00 -15.12 11.74
N GLN A 103 -62.04 -13.78 11.61
CA GLN A 103 -63.13 -12.96 12.14
C GLN A 103 -64.46 -13.21 11.41
N GLU A 104 -64.42 -13.32 10.08
CA GLU A 104 -65.59 -13.63 9.25
C GLU A 104 -66.15 -15.03 9.58
N VAL A 105 -65.28 -16.04 9.69
CA VAL A 105 -65.62 -17.40 10.10
C VAL A 105 -66.23 -17.42 11.50
N ALA A 106 -65.58 -16.81 12.49
CA ALA A 106 -66.08 -16.80 13.87
C ALA A 106 -67.45 -16.10 14.01
N THR A 107 -67.69 -15.04 13.22
CA THR A 107 -68.97 -14.33 13.18
C THR A 107 -70.08 -15.21 12.63
N LEU A 108 -69.82 -15.93 11.54
CA LEU A 108 -70.78 -16.85 10.95
C LEU A 108 -71.03 -18.06 11.85
N GLU A 109 -70.00 -18.63 12.47
CA GLU A 109 -70.15 -19.74 13.42
C GLU A 109 -70.94 -19.35 14.66
N GLY A 110 -70.75 -18.14 15.17
CA GLY A 110 -71.55 -17.57 16.26
C GLY A 110 -73.01 -17.40 15.87
N ALA A 111 -73.30 -16.91 14.67
CA ALA A 111 -74.67 -16.81 14.17
C ALA A 111 -75.35 -18.18 13.98
N LEU A 112 -74.58 -19.22 13.68
CA LEU A 112 -75.05 -20.60 13.51
C LEU A 112 -75.06 -21.43 14.81
N ASN A 113 -74.67 -20.85 15.96
CA ASN A 113 -74.48 -21.54 17.24
C ASN A 113 -73.56 -22.79 17.15
N ARG A 114 -72.52 -22.74 16.33
CA ARG A 114 -71.57 -23.85 16.11
C ARG A 114 -70.29 -23.78 16.94
N ASN A 115 -70.20 -22.83 17.86
CA ASN A 115 -68.99 -22.55 18.64
C ASN A 115 -68.73 -23.53 19.79
N GLU A 116 -69.60 -24.51 20.07
CA GLU A 116 -69.45 -25.41 21.22
C GLU A 116 -68.33 -26.45 20.99
N GLY A 117 -67.21 -26.30 21.69
CA GLY A 117 -66.11 -27.28 21.77
C GLY A 117 -65.06 -27.22 20.65
N ALA A 118 -65.21 -26.35 19.65
CA ALA A 118 -64.24 -26.19 18.57
C ALA A 118 -63.09 -25.23 18.94
N GLN A 119 -61.89 -25.46 18.38
CA GLN A 119 -60.78 -24.51 18.51
C GLN A 119 -61.15 -23.13 17.95
N PRO A 120 -60.61 -22.02 18.48
CA PRO A 120 -60.82 -20.70 17.91
C PRO A 120 -60.33 -20.61 16.46
N ALA A 121 -61.10 -19.99 15.57
CA ALA A 121 -60.68 -19.78 14.18
C ALA A 121 -59.35 -18.99 14.07
N ALA A 122 -59.08 -18.10 15.03
CA ALA A 122 -57.85 -17.31 15.10
C ALA A 122 -56.58 -18.10 15.46
N SER A 123 -56.71 -19.35 15.93
CA SER A 123 -55.56 -20.21 16.27
C SER A 123 -55.25 -21.25 15.19
N LEU A 124 -55.99 -21.25 14.08
CA LEU A 124 -55.82 -22.20 12.99
C LEU A 124 -54.69 -21.79 12.05
N THR A 125 -54.01 -22.77 11.48
CA THR A 125 -53.12 -22.56 10.32
C THR A 125 -53.92 -22.08 9.11
N PRO A 126 -53.26 -21.45 8.11
CA PRO A 126 -53.95 -21.02 6.90
C PRO A 126 -54.74 -22.16 6.23
N GLU A 127 -54.16 -23.35 6.13
CA GLU A 127 -54.78 -24.52 5.48
C GLU A 127 -55.99 -25.04 6.28
N GLU A 128 -55.89 -25.10 7.60
CA GLU A 128 -57.01 -25.50 8.46
C GLU A 128 -58.17 -24.49 8.43
N LEU A 129 -57.84 -23.19 8.38
CA LEU A 129 -58.82 -22.12 8.28
C LEU A 129 -59.58 -22.17 6.95
N GLU A 130 -58.90 -22.49 5.85
CA GLU A 130 -59.54 -22.69 4.55
C GLU A 130 -60.48 -23.90 4.53
N VAL A 131 -60.06 -25.03 5.10
CA VAL A 131 -60.92 -26.23 5.21
C VAL A 131 -62.17 -25.93 6.03
N ARG A 132 -62.01 -25.19 7.13
CA ARG A 132 -63.12 -24.80 8.01
C ARG A 132 -64.07 -23.81 7.32
N ALA A 133 -63.53 -22.82 6.61
CA ALA A 133 -64.30 -21.89 5.80
C ALA A 133 -65.11 -22.62 4.71
N ALA A 134 -64.52 -23.59 4.02
CA ALA A 134 -65.20 -24.40 3.02
C ALA A 134 -66.36 -25.22 3.64
N ALA A 135 -66.13 -25.86 4.78
CA ALA A 135 -67.17 -26.62 5.49
C ALA A 135 -68.36 -25.74 5.94
N LEU A 136 -68.11 -24.48 6.29
CA LEU A 136 -69.14 -23.51 6.62
C LEU A 136 -69.98 -23.10 5.41
N ILE A 137 -69.33 -22.85 4.26
CA ILE A 137 -70.00 -22.47 3.01
C ILE A 137 -70.86 -23.63 2.47
N GLU A 138 -70.37 -24.87 2.55
CA GLU A 138 -71.05 -26.06 2.02
C GLU A 138 -72.15 -26.60 2.95
N THR A 139 -72.44 -25.92 4.05
CA THR A 139 -73.46 -26.34 5.01
C THR A 139 -74.85 -26.45 4.37
N PRO A 140 -75.47 -27.64 4.38
CA PRO A 140 -76.82 -27.83 3.86
C PRO A 140 -77.84 -27.01 4.66
N GLY A 141 -78.68 -26.24 3.97
CA GLY A 141 -79.76 -25.47 4.60
C GLY A 141 -79.35 -24.13 5.21
N LEU A 142 -78.25 -23.51 4.75
CA LEU A 142 -77.83 -22.19 5.21
C LEU A 142 -78.97 -21.16 5.03
N PRO A 143 -79.42 -20.47 6.10
CA PRO A 143 -80.48 -19.48 5.99
C PRO A 143 -80.11 -18.36 5.00
N ALA A 144 -81.07 -17.86 4.24
CA ALA A 144 -80.84 -16.80 3.23
C ALA A 144 -80.19 -15.54 3.85
N ALA A 145 -80.45 -15.26 5.13
CA ALA A 145 -79.84 -14.16 5.89
C ALA A 145 -78.31 -14.27 6.03
N HIS A 146 -77.71 -15.46 5.84
CA HIS A 146 -76.27 -15.71 5.97
C HIS A 146 -75.58 -15.97 4.63
N SER A 147 -76.31 -15.95 3.52
CA SER A 147 -75.77 -16.18 2.17
C SER A 147 -74.71 -15.15 1.77
N ALA A 148 -74.89 -13.89 2.14
CA ALA A 148 -73.92 -12.82 1.90
C ALA A 148 -72.60 -13.09 2.66
N SER A 149 -72.67 -13.45 3.94
CA SER A 149 -71.48 -13.78 4.75
C SER A 149 -70.71 -14.98 4.20
N ALA A 150 -71.43 -16.02 3.76
CA ALA A 150 -70.80 -17.17 3.11
C ALA A 150 -70.09 -16.79 1.79
N SER A 151 -70.68 -15.87 1.01
CA SER A 151 -70.02 -15.36 -0.20
C SER A 151 -68.77 -14.55 0.09
N THR A 152 -68.76 -13.72 1.14
CA THR A 152 -67.59 -12.96 1.58
C THR A 152 -66.46 -13.89 2.03
N ILE A 153 -66.77 -14.89 2.86
CA ILE A 153 -65.80 -15.90 3.29
C ILE A 153 -65.20 -16.60 2.07
N GLY A 154 -66.02 -17.00 1.10
CA GLY A 154 -65.53 -17.62 -0.14
C GLY A 154 -64.55 -16.73 -0.93
N GLN A 155 -64.84 -15.43 -1.02
CA GLN A 155 -63.94 -14.45 -1.67
C GLN A 155 -62.63 -14.28 -0.89
N THR A 156 -62.70 -14.14 0.43
CA THR A 156 -61.52 -13.99 1.31
C THR A 156 -60.65 -15.25 1.27
N THR A 157 -61.25 -16.44 1.25
CA THR A 157 -60.55 -17.73 1.07
C THR A 157 -59.85 -17.81 -0.29
N GLN A 158 -60.50 -17.40 -1.38
CA GLN A 158 -59.86 -17.39 -2.70
C GLN A 158 -58.71 -16.38 -2.78
N ALA A 159 -58.84 -15.22 -2.14
CA ALA A 159 -57.77 -14.23 -2.03
C ALA A 159 -56.57 -14.76 -1.23
N LEU A 160 -56.81 -15.48 -0.13
CA LEU A 160 -55.77 -16.10 0.68
C LEU A 160 -54.95 -17.11 -0.13
N ARG A 161 -55.62 -18.00 -0.90
CA ARG A 161 -54.95 -18.96 -1.79
C ARG A 161 -54.07 -18.28 -2.83
N ALA A 162 -54.59 -17.23 -3.47
CA ALA A 162 -53.82 -16.48 -4.48
C ALA A 162 -52.53 -15.88 -3.89
N LEU A 163 -52.58 -15.36 -2.67
CA LEU A 163 -51.41 -14.84 -1.96
C LEU A 163 -50.42 -15.95 -1.58
N GLN A 164 -50.91 -17.12 -1.15
CA GLN A 164 -50.05 -18.27 -0.85
C GLN A 164 -49.33 -18.80 -2.10
N ASP A 165 -50.02 -18.89 -3.23
CA ASP A 165 -49.43 -19.28 -4.52
C ASP A 165 -48.38 -18.26 -4.99
N GLU A 166 -48.63 -16.97 -4.76
CA GLU A 166 -47.65 -15.91 -5.03
C GLU A 166 -46.41 -16.03 -4.12
N LEU A 167 -46.62 -16.27 -2.82
CA LEU A 167 -45.53 -16.49 -1.86
C LEU A 167 -44.68 -17.71 -2.24
N ALA A 168 -45.31 -18.82 -2.63
CA ALA A 168 -44.62 -20.04 -3.07
C ALA A 168 -43.76 -19.77 -4.31
N ARG A 169 -44.30 -19.05 -5.31
CA ARG A 169 -43.55 -18.61 -6.49
C ARG A 169 -42.35 -17.74 -6.12
N LYS A 170 -42.55 -16.74 -5.27
CA LYS A 170 -41.48 -15.82 -4.82
C LYS A 170 -40.38 -16.53 -4.03
N ARG A 171 -40.72 -17.52 -3.21
CA ARG A 171 -39.72 -18.37 -2.54
C ARG A 171 -38.91 -19.22 -3.52
N GLY A 172 -39.54 -19.73 -4.59
CA GLY A 172 -38.85 -20.43 -5.67
C GLY A 172 -37.86 -19.52 -6.42
N GLU A 173 -38.28 -18.30 -6.74
CA GLU A 173 -37.42 -17.27 -7.32
C GLU A 173 -36.23 -16.94 -6.39
N LEU A 174 -36.48 -16.74 -5.10
CA LEU A 174 -35.44 -16.44 -4.11
C LEU A 174 -34.39 -17.56 -4.04
N ASN A 175 -34.81 -18.81 -4.00
CA ASN A 175 -33.88 -19.95 -3.95
C ASN A 175 -32.98 -20.00 -5.19
N THR A 176 -33.54 -19.68 -6.36
CA THR A 176 -32.79 -19.62 -7.62
C THR A 176 -31.80 -18.45 -7.61
N ALA A 177 -32.24 -17.27 -7.18
CA ALA A 177 -31.37 -16.10 -7.04
C ALA A 177 -30.22 -16.34 -6.06
N GLN A 178 -30.50 -16.97 -4.91
CA GLN A 178 -29.47 -17.34 -3.92
C GLN A 178 -28.48 -18.38 -4.44
N TYR A 179 -28.95 -19.36 -5.24
CA TYR A 179 -28.06 -20.31 -5.90
C TYR A 179 -27.11 -19.60 -6.88
N ASN A 180 -27.65 -18.70 -7.71
CA ASN A 180 -26.86 -17.92 -8.65
C ASN A 180 -25.85 -17.00 -7.95
N PHE A 181 -26.29 -16.31 -6.88
CA PHE A 181 -25.43 -15.48 -6.05
C PHE A 181 -24.25 -16.27 -5.48
N ARG A 182 -24.50 -17.43 -4.86
CA ARG A 182 -23.43 -18.28 -4.30
C ARG A 182 -22.48 -18.78 -5.37
N ARG A 183 -23.00 -19.20 -6.53
CA ARG A 183 -22.18 -19.68 -7.64
C ARG A 183 -21.24 -18.60 -8.17
N VAL A 184 -21.77 -17.40 -8.43
CA VAL A 184 -20.99 -16.28 -8.96
C VAL A 184 -20.05 -15.72 -7.89
N GLY A 185 -20.51 -15.62 -6.63
CA GLY A 185 -19.68 -15.24 -5.50
C GLY A 185 -18.48 -16.16 -5.30
N GLY A 186 -18.64 -17.47 -5.54
CA GLY A 186 -17.52 -18.42 -5.51
C GLY A 186 -16.45 -18.15 -6.58
N ILE A 187 -16.85 -17.75 -7.80
CA ILE A 187 -15.92 -17.38 -8.88
C ILE A 187 -15.15 -16.11 -8.52
N VAL A 188 -15.85 -15.10 -7.99
CA VAL A 188 -15.23 -13.84 -7.57
C VAL A 188 -14.26 -14.07 -6.42
N ALA A 189 -14.64 -14.87 -5.42
CA ALA A 189 -13.78 -15.20 -4.29
C ALA A 189 -12.53 -15.99 -4.71
N ASP A 190 -12.63 -16.94 -5.64
CA ASP A 190 -11.46 -17.65 -6.17
C ASP A 190 -10.50 -16.69 -6.88
N ALA A 191 -11.03 -15.77 -7.69
CA ALA A 191 -10.21 -14.76 -8.36
C ALA A 191 -9.56 -13.78 -7.37
N ASP A 192 -10.26 -13.36 -6.33
CA ASP A 192 -9.70 -12.51 -5.26
C ASP A 192 -8.55 -13.23 -4.54
N ASN A 193 -8.72 -14.52 -4.21
CA ASN A 193 -7.66 -15.33 -3.61
C ASN A 193 -6.43 -15.47 -4.52
N ARG A 194 -6.64 -15.63 -5.84
CA ARG A 194 -5.53 -15.66 -6.82
C ARG A 194 -4.83 -14.31 -6.92
N ILE A 195 -5.57 -13.20 -6.92
CA ILE A 195 -5.00 -11.85 -6.92
C ILE A 195 -4.15 -11.64 -5.66
N ILE A 196 -4.65 -12.04 -4.49
CA ILE A 196 -3.91 -11.96 -3.23
C ILE A 196 -2.63 -12.80 -3.31
N ALA A 197 -2.71 -14.04 -3.79
CA ALA A 197 -1.55 -14.90 -3.96
C ALA A 197 -0.51 -14.30 -4.92
N LEU A 198 -0.95 -13.68 -6.02
CA LEU A 198 -0.07 -12.96 -6.96
C LEU A 198 0.62 -11.77 -6.30
N LYS A 199 -0.12 -10.93 -5.56
CA LYS A 199 0.46 -9.81 -4.80
C LYS A 199 1.52 -10.31 -3.81
N GLN A 200 1.25 -11.42 -3.13
CA GLN A 200 2.16 -12.05 -2.17
C GLN A 200 3.45 -12.61 -2.78
N THR A 201 3.52 -12.80 -4.11
CA THR A 201 4.77 -13.18 -4.78
C THR A 201 5.79 -12.05 -4.83
N VAL A 202 5.35 -10.79 -4.72
CA VAL A 202 6.20 -9.60 -4.80
C VAL A 202 6.46 -9.00 -3.42
N VAL A 203 5.42 -8.92 -2.59
CA VAL A 203 5.45 -8.34 -1.25
C VAL A 203 4.98 -9.35 -0.22
N THR A 204 5.51 -9.31 1.01
CA THR A 204 5.06 -10.26 2.04
C THR A 204 3.63 -9.94 2.50
N ASP A 205 3.31 -8.66 2.64
CA ASP A 205 1.97 -8.17 2.90
C ASP A 205 1.31 -7.68 1.59
N TYR A 206 0.15 -8.22 1.24
CA TYR A 206 -0.55 -7.90 0.00
C TYR A 206 -1.07 -6.45 -0.01
N GLU A 207 -1.26 -5.82 1.15
CA GLU A 207 -1.73 -4.43 1.28
C GLU A 207 -0.67 -3.43 0.82
N ASP A 208 0.61 -3.77 0.97
CA ASP A 208 1.73 -2.93 0.53
C ASP A 208 1.96 -2.98 -0.99
N PHE A 209 1.34 -3.92 -1.71
CA PHE A 209 1.55 -4.10 -3.14
C PHE A 209 1.26 -2.83 -3.94
N ASP A 210 0.10 -2.21 -3.71
CA ASP A 210 -0.33 -1.03 -4.48
C ASP A 210 0.57 0.19 -4.17
N ARG A 211 1.08 0.27 -2.93
CA ARG A 211 2.08 1.25 -2.55
C ARG A 211 3.40 1.02 -3.28
N VAL A 212 3.91 -0.21 -3.31
CA VAL A 212 5.15 -0.56 -4.01
C VAL A 212 5.04 -0.29 -5.52
N VAL A 213 3.90 -0.60 -6.13
CA VAL A 213 3.62 -0.26 -7.54
C VAL A 213 3.65 1.25 -7.76
N ALA A 214 3.00 2.05 -6.91
CA ALA A 214 3.00 3.50 -7.03
C ALA A 214 4.41 4.10 -6.85
N GLU A 215 5.19 3.59 -5.90
CA GLU A 215 6.58 4.01 -5.70
C GLU A 215 7.47 3.62 -6.89
N ALA A 216 7.27 2.43 -7.47
CA ALA A 216 7.99 1.98 -8.67
C ALA A 216 7.64 2.83 -9.91
N ASP A 217 6.36 3.17 -10.10
CA ASP A 217 5.90 4.06 -11.17
C ASP A 217 6.47 5.48 -10.99
N SER A 218 6.55 5.98 -9.76
CA SER A 218 7.20 7.25 -9.45
C SER A 218 8.68 7.24 -9.84
N LEU A 219 9.41 6.18 -9.46
CA LEU A 219 10.82 6.02 -9.82
C LEU A 219 11.05 5.95 -11.34
N ARG A 220 10.17 5.27 -12.08
CA ARG A 220 10.23 5.21 -13.55
C ARG A 220 10.03 6.58 -14.18
N ARG A 221 9.11 7.38 -13.65
CA ARG A 221 8.83 8.74 -14.15
C ARG A 221 9.97 9.71 -13.84
N THR A 222 10.64 9.55 -12.70
CA THR A 222 11.74 10.43 -12.30
C THR A 222 13.10 10.02 -12.88
N SER A 223 13.26 8.79 -13.36
CA SER A 223 14.52 8.31 -13.93
C SER A 223 14.53 8.34 -15.47
N PRO A 224 15.19 9.32 -16.10
CA PRO A 224 15.39 9.32 -17.54
C PRO A 224 16.19 8.08 -17.97
N ALA A 225 15.78 7.45 -19.06
CA ALA A 225 16.38 6.24 -19.64
C ALA A 225 16.39 4.98 -18.74
N GLY A 226 15.59 4.94 -17.66
CA GLY A 226 15.42 3.72 -16.85
C GLY A 226 16.58 3.37 -15.92
N ILE A 227 17.52 4.30 -15.69
CA ILE A 227 18.70 4.11 -14.83
C ILE A 227 18.29 3.71 -13.40
N GLY A 228 17.23 4.32 -12.87
CA GLY A 228 16.69 4.05 -11.53
C GLY A 228 16.13 2.63 -11.41
N ALA A 229 15.48 2.13 -12.46
CA ALA A 229 15.00 0.74 -12.50
C ALA A 229 16.18 -0.26 -12.46
N ALA A 230 17.25 0.02 -13.21
CA ALA A 230 18.46 -0.79 -13.19
C ALA A 230 19.17 -0.74 -11.82
N LEU A 231 19.22 0.43 -11.19
CA LEU A 231 19.80 0.59 -9.85
C LEU A 231 19.00 -0.10 -8.74
N VAL A 232 17.67 -0.15 -8.86
CA VAL A 232 16.82 -0.88 -7.90
C VAL A 232 16.99 -2.39 -8.02
N ALA A 233 17.20 -2.90 -9.23
CA ALA A 233 17.52 -4.31 -9.46
C ALA A 233 18.93 -4.69 -8.95
N ALA A 234 19.83 -3.71 -8.77
CA ALA A 234 21.15 -3.95 -8.21
C ALA A 234 21.10 -4.18 -6.69
N HIS A 235 22.08 -4.89 -6.15
CA HIS A 235 22.15 -5.15 -4.71
C HIS A 235 22.25 -3.82 -3.92
N PRO A 236 21.50 -3.63 -2.81
CA PRO A 236 21.49 -2.34 -2.10
C PRO A 236 22.85 -1.86 -1.58
N ALA A 237 23.75 -2.80 -1.26
CA ALA A 237 25.12 -2.47 -0.89
C ALA A 237 25.87 -1.75 -2.02
N PHE A 238 25.71 -2.21 -3.27
CA PHE A 238 26.33 -1.58 -4.43
C PHE A 238 25.81 -0.15 -4.62
N THR A 239 24.48 0.03 -4.58
CA THR A 239 23.84 1.35 -4.69
C THR A 239 24.26 2.27 -3.55
N SER A 240 24.41 1.75 -2.33
CA SER A 240 24.87 2.52 -1.18
C SER A 240 26.32 2.97 -1.34
N THR A 241 27.23 2.07 -1.73
CA THR A 241 28.63 2.43 -1.99
C THR A 241 28.73 3.48 -3.09
N LEU A 242 27.98 3.32 -4.17
CA LEU A 242 27.97 4.30 -5.26
C LEU A 242 27.44 5.66 -4.78
N LEU A 243 26.36 5.67 -3.98
CA LEU A 243 25.82 6.89 -3.37
C LEU A 243 26.86 7.59 -2.48
N VAL A 244 27.59 6.86 -1.63
CA VAL A 244 28.67 7.42 -0.78
C VAL A 244 29.74 8.08 -1.62
N LEU A 245 30.21 7.40 -2.66
CA LEU A 245 31.29 7.92 -3.52
C LEU A 245 30.86 9.22 -4.20
N VAL A 246 29.67 9.26 -4.79
CA VAL A 246 29.16 10.46 -5.48
C VAL A 246 28.84 11.59 -4.49
N MET A 247 28.39 11.28 -3.28
CA MET A 247 28.19 12.27 -2.21
C MET A 247 29.52 12.80 -1.65
N GLY A 248 30.55 11.97 -1.55
CA GLY A 248 31.92 12.37 -1.20
C GLY A 248 32.56 13.28 -2.24
N ALA A 249 32.39 12.93 -3.52
CA ALA A 249 32.77 13.78 -4.64
C ALA A 249 32.09 15.15 -4.57
N LEU A 250 30.77 15.16 -4.32
CA LEU A 250 29.99 16.38 -4.17
C LEU A 250 30.48 17.24 -2.99
N GLY A 251 30.73 16.64 -1.82
CA GLY A 251 31.28 17.35 -0.65
C GLY A 251 32.61 18.05 -0.97
N ALA A 252 33.51 17.37 -1.67
CA ALA A 252 34.79 17.94 -2.10
C ALA A 252 34.64 19.08 -3.11
N ILE A 253 33.66 18.98 -4.02
CA ILE A 253 33.33 20.05 -4.99
C ILE A 253 32.74 21.27 -4.28
N LEU A 254 31.84 21.06 -3.31
CA LEU A 254 31.24 22.15 -2.52
C LEU A 254 32.31 22.95 -1.77
N TYR A 255 33.32 22.28 -1.23
CA TYR A 255 34.45 22.95 -0.58
C TYR A 255 35.29 23.81 -1.56
N LEU A 256 35.32 23.45 -2.83
CA LEU A 256 36.07 24.16 -3.87
C LEU A 256 35.36 25.45 -4.33
N PHE A 257 34.04 25.56 -4.14
CA PHE A 257 33.26 26.69 -4.63
C PHE A 257 33.65 28.04 -3.97
N PRO A 258 33.79 28.15 -2.63
CA PRO A 258 34.33 29.37 -2.01
C PRO A 258 35.78 29.67 -2.43
N ALA A 259 36.60 28.62 -2.57
CA ALA A 259 38.00 28.76 -2.97
C ALA A 259 38.16 29.30 -4.39
N TYR A 260 37.27 28.94 -5.32
CA TYR A 260 37.24 29.49 -6.67
C TYR A 260 36.93 31.00 -6.71
N MET A 261 36.09 31.48 -5.79
CA MET A 261 35.69 32.89 -5.72
C MET A 261 36.76 33.78 -5.08
N THR A 262 37.50 33.28 -4.09
CA THR A 262 38.36 34.11 -3.24
C THR A 262 39.86 33.99 -3.52
N ARG A 263 40.33 32.90 -4.14
CA ARG A 263 41.77 32.69 -4.36
C ARG A 263 42.33 33.56 -5.47
N ALA A 264 43.52 34.12 -5.22
CA ALA A 264 44.32 34.86 -6.19
C ALA A 264 44.84 33.95 -7.32
N ASN A 265 45.17 32.68 -7.00
CA ASN A 265 45.58 31.68 -7.98
C ASN A 265 44.35 30.98 -8.58
N PRO A 266 44.27 30.84 -9.92
CA PRO A 266 43.15 30.15 -10.55
C PRO A 266 43.18 28.66 -10.20
N VAL A 267 42.03 28.14 -9.77
CA VAL A 267 41.84 26.71 -9.58
C VAL A 267 42.04 26.01 -10.93
N THR A 268 42.81 24.93 -10.95
CA THR A 268 43.09 24.17 -12.18
C THR A 268 42.15 22.97 -12.31
N PHE A 269 41.96 22.47 -13.53
CA PHE A 269 41.15 21.28 -13.78
C PHE A 269 41.71 20.03 -13.06
N ALA A 270 43.04 19.92 -12.95
CA ALA A 270 43.70 18.86 -12.21
C ALA A 270 43.37 18.90 -10.71
N GLU A 271 43.31 20.10 -10.11
CA GLU A 271 42.93 20.28 -8.70
C GLU A 271 41.48 19.83 -8.44
N ILE A 272 40.56 20.10 -9.38
CA ILE A 272 39.16 19.65 -9.31
C ILE A 272 39.09 18.12 -9.28
N ILE A 273 39.75 17.45 -10.23
CA ILE A 273 39.74 15.98 -10.31
C ILE A 273 40.36 15.35 -9.07
N MET A 274 41.56 15.81 -8.67
CA MET A 274 42.27 15.23 -7.52
C MET A 274 41.49 15.38 -6.22
N ARG A 275 40.85 16.55 -6.00
CA ARG A 275 39.99 16.75 -4.83
C ARG A 275 38.76 15.88 -4.84
N MET A 276 38.12 15.72 -6.00
CA MET A 276 36.96 14.84 -6.14
C MET A 276 37.32 13.39 -5.81
N LEU A 277 38.44 12.88 -6.33
CA LEU A 277 38.94 11.54 -6.02
C LEU A 277 39.26 11.39 -4.52
N PHE A 278 39.90 12.38 -3.91
CA PHE A 278 40.20 12.32 -2.48
C PHE A 278 38.92 12.32 -1.64
N GLY A 279 37.92 13.13 -2.01
CA GLY A 279 36.59 13.14 -1.38
C GLY A 279 35.87 11.79 -1.51
N MET A 280 35.93 11.15 -2.67
CA MET A 280 35.40 9.79 -2.88
C MET A 280 36.07 8.77 -1.94
N VAL A 281 37.41 8.78 -1.87
CA VAL A 281 38.17 7.83 -1.04
C VAL A 281 37.93 8.06 0.45
N SER A 282 37.93 9.32 0.92
CA SER A 282 37.61 9.66 2.30
C SER A 282 36.21 9.23 2.67
N ALA A 283 35.21 9.47 1.81
CA ALA A 283 33.84 9.04 2.03
C ALA A 283 33.71 7.52 2.14
N LEU A 284 34.41 6.76 1.28
CA LEU A 284 34.43 5.31 1.34
C LEU A 284 35.02 4.80 2.66
N ALA A 285 36.14 5.38 3.13
CA ALA A 285 36.75 5.01 4.40
C ALA A 285 35.81 5.25 5.58
N PHE A 286 35.14 6.41 5.62
CA PHE A 286 34.17 6.74 6.66
C PHE A 286 32.96 5.80 6.62
N TYR A 287 32.49 5.45 5.42
CA TYR A 287 31.38 4.51 5.27
C TYR A 287 31.73 3.10 5.75
N ILE A 288 32.93 2.60 5.44
CA ILE A 288 33.41 1.30 5.96
C ILE A 288 33.45 1.32 7.49
N VAL A 289 34.00 2.37 8.09
CA VAL A 289 34.05 2.51 9.55
C VAL A 289 32.65 2.60 10.15
N ALA A 290 31.73 3.36 9.53
CA ALA A 290 30.35 3.48 10.00
C ALA A 290 29.60 2.15 9.95
N ASN A 291 29.72 1.40 8.84
CA ASN A 291 29.13 0.07 8.72
C ASN A 291 29.73 -0.93 9.71
N ALA A 292 31.06 -0.91 9.91
CA ALA A 292 31.74 -1.77 10.86
C ALA A 292 31.33 -1.46 12.32
N ALA A 293 31.15 -0.18 12.66
CA ALA A 293 30.68 0.24 13.97
C ALA A 293 29.25 -0.26 14.26
N ILE A 294 28.35 -0.15 13.29
CA ILE A 294 26.96 -0.63 13.43
C ILE A 294 26.91 -2.15 13.54
N ALA A 295 27.68 -2.86 12.70
CA ALA A 295 27.80 -4.31 12.79
C ALA A 295 28.35 -4.74 14.17
N GLY A 296 29.33 -4.01 14.73
CA GLY A 296 29.89 -4.27 16.06
C GLY A 296 28.89 -4.08 17.20
N ILE A 297 27.92 -3.16 17.08
CA ILE A 297 26.87 -2.92 18.07
C ILE A 297 25.75 -3.96 17.98
N ALA A 298 25.51 -4.53 16.79
CA ALA A 298 24.44 -5.52 16.56
C ALA A 298 24.70 -6.91 17.18
N PHE A 299 25.91 -7.19 17.69
CA PHE A 299 26.26 -8.46 18.36
C PHE A 299 25.80 -8.58 19.82
N VAL A 300 24.91 -7.71 20.30
CA VAL A 300 24.32 -7.84 21.64
C VAL A 300 23.28 -8.98 21.64
N PRO A 301 23.43 -10.02 22.50
CA PRO A 301 22.50 -11.15 22.52
C PRO A 301 21.08 -10.68 22.87
N GLY A 302 20.11 -10.97 22.01
CA GLY A 302 18.68 -10.68 22.24
C GLY A 302 18.01 -9.72 21.25
N GLN A 303 18.73 -9.17 20.27
CA GLN A 303 18.12 -8.44 19.14
C GLN A 303 17.85 -9.39 17.96
N SER A 304 16.60 -9.45 17.54
CA SER A 304 16.08 -10.32 16.49
C SER A 304 16.67 -10.02 15.10
N GLU A 305 16.63 -11.02 14.20
CA GLU A 305 17.13 -11.02 12.82
C GLU A 305 16.71 -9.83 11.93
N ALA A 306 15.75 -9.01 12.37
CA ALA A 306 15.46 -7.70 11.79
C ALA A 306 16.69 -6.75 11.78
N ALA A 307 17.64 -6.95 12.70
CA ALA A 307 18.91 -6.22 12.76
C ALA A 307 19.83 -6.52 11.57
N ASN A 308 19.70 -7.68 10.90
CA ASN A 308 20.50 -8.00 9.71
C ASN A 308 20.00 -7.25 8.46
N ASN A 309 18.71 -6.92 8.38
CA ASN A 309 18.14 -6.06 7.32
C ASN A 309 18.28 -4.56 7.64
N ALA A 310 18.40 -4.21 8.93
CA ALA A 310 18.79 -2.88 9.40
C ALA A 310 20.29 -2.54 9.19
N ALA A 311 21.10 -3.51 8.76
CA ALA A 311 22.52 -3.30 8.43
C ALA A 311 22.74 -2.41 7.19
N LEU A 312 21.68 -2.08 6.46
CA LEU A 312 21.69 -1.15 5.35
C LEU A 312 21.32 0.25 5.85
N LEU A 313 22.34 1.04 6.23
CA LEU A 313 22.23 2.46 6.60
C LEU A 313 21.19 3.20 5.73
N ASN A 314 20.34 4.00 6.39
CA ASN A 314 19.35 4.85 5.72
C ASN A 314 20.08 5.73 4.67
N PRO A 315 19.54 5.87 3.44
CA PRO A 315 20.15 6.71 2.39
C PRO A 315 20.51 8.13 2.84
N PHE A 316 19.75 8.74 3.76
CA PHE A 316 20.07 10.04 4.33
C PHE A 316 21.36 10.00 5.16
N THR A 317 21.54 8.97 5.98
CA THR A 317 22.77 8.78 6.78
C THR A 317 23.96 8.53 5.87
N VAL A 318 23.79 7.68 4.85
CA VAL A 318 24.81 7.39 3.83
C VAL A 318 25.24 8.67 3.11
N GLY A 319 24.27 9.49 2.69
CA GLY A 319 24.54 10.76 2.04
C GLY A 319 25.23 11.79 2.94
N LEU A 320 24.78 11.92 4.19
CA LEU A 320 25.39 12.82 5.18
C LEU A 320 26.84 12.45 5.44
N VAL A 321 27.12 11.17 5.69
CA VAL A 321 28.50 10.66 5.88
C VAL A 321 29.36 10.97 4.65
N GLY A 322 28.82 10.75 3.45
CA GLY A 322 29.52 11.05 2.21
C GLY A 322 29.89 12.53 2.08
N ILE A 323 28.92 13.44 2.24
CA ILE A 323 29.15 14.89 2.10
C ILE A 323 30.15 15.39 3.15
N VAL A 324 29.96 15.02 4.42
CA VAL A 324 30.85 15.45 5.52
C VAL A 324 32.27 14.95 5.28
N ALA A 325 32.44 13.69 4.93
CA ALA A 325 33.76 13.13 4.62
C ALA A 325 34.40 13.82 3.41
N GLY A 326 33.61 14.16 2.38
CA GLY A 326 34.07 14.90 1.22
C GLY A 326 34.55 16.32 1.54
N ILE A 327 33.84 17.03 2.43
CA ILE A 327 34.23 18.38 2.89
C ILE A 327 35.52 18.30 3.73
N MET A 328 35.61 17.31 4.62
CA MET A 328 36.76 17.13 5.52
C MET A 328 38.00 16.53 4.84
N ALA A 329 37.89 16.11 3.57
CA ALA A 329 38.92 15.37 2.87
C ALA A 329 40.26 16.14 2.81
N ASP A 330 40.24 17.47 2.62
CA ASP A 330 41.45 18.31 2.56
C ASP A 330 42.18 18.37 3.92
N ASP A 331 41.42 18.44 5.02
CA ASP A 331 41.98 18.46 6.38
C ASP A 331 42.55 17.10 6.77
N ILE A 332 41.88 16.02 6.36
CA ILE A 332 42.36 14.64 6.53
C ILE A 332 43.65 14.43 5.75
N ALA A 333 43.74 14.89 4.50
CA ALA A 333 44.96 14.77 3.69
C ALA A 333 46.16 15.44 4.38
N LYS A 334 45.98 16.68 4.85
CA LYS A 334 47.02 17.44 5.57
C LYS A 334 47.38 16.79 6.90
N TRP A 335 46.42 16.21 7.60
CA TRP A 335 46.68 15.47 8.83
C TRP A 335 47.47 14.19 8.57
N ILE A 336 47.08 13.38 7.58
CA ILE A 336 47.81 12.17 7.16
C ILE A 336 49.23 12.53 6.74
N GLN A 337 49.41 13.60 5.96
CA GLN A 337 50.75 14.04 5.53
C GLN A 337 51.63 14.38 6.75
N ARG A 338 51.13 15.19 7.70
CA ARG A 338 51.86 15.55 8.93
C ARG A 338 52.23 14.31 9.76
N ARG A 339 51.27 13.43 10.03
CA ARG A 339 51.51 12.18 10.78
C ARG A 339 52.42 11.21 10.03
N GLY A 340 52.31 11.13 8.71
CA GLY A 340 53.19 10.33 7.86
C GLY A 340 54.64 10.81 7.95
N THR A 341 54.87 12.13 7.89
CA THR A 341 56.20 12.72 8.14
C THR A 341 56.71 12.49 9.56
N GLU A 342 55.85 12.50 10.58
CA GLU A 342 56.24 12.21 11.96
C GLU A 342 56.62 10.74 12.18
N ILE A 343 55.93 9.81 11.53
CA ILE A 343 56.11 8.36 11.69
C ILE A 343 57.25 7.82 10.81
N LEU A 344 57.34 8.27 9.55
CA LEU A 344 58.36 7.81 8.59
C LEU A 344 59.62 8.70 8.57
N GLY A 345 59.52 9.94 9.04
CA GLY A 345 60.64 10.89 9.07
C GLY A 345 61.62 10.67 10.23
N GLY A 346 61.34 9.73 11.14
CA GLY A 346 62.23 9.37 12.24
C GLY A 346 62.29 10.42 13.33
N GLY A 347 61.95 10.03 14.56
CA GLY A 347 62.12 10.91 15.71
C GLY A 347 63.57 11.40 15.85
N SER A 348 63.81 12.66 15.51
CA SER A 348 64.89 13.51 16.02
C SER A 348 64.82 14.91 15.41
N ALA A 349 64.14 15.83 16.10
CA ALA A 349 64.70 17.12 16.51
C ALA A 349 63.61 18.04 17.09
N ARG A 350 63.73 18.28 18.40
CA ARG A 350 63.35 19.49 19.15
C ARG A 350 61.97 20.10 18.89
N ALA A 351 61.24 20.19 19.99
CA ALA A 351 60.47 21.39 20.32
C ALA A 351 61.30 22.66 20.02
N ALA A 352 61.12 23.20 18.82
CA ALA A 352 61.32 24.60 18.54
C ALA A 352 59.91 25.19 18.59
N ALA A 353 59.68 26.05 19.58
CA ALA A 353 58.47 26.85 19.67
C ALA A 353 58.28 27.58 18.34
N ASP A 354 57.19 27.26 17.64
CA ASP A 354 56.68 28.04 16.53
C ASP A 354 55.84 29.18 17.14
N PRO A 355 56.20 30.46 16.94
CA PRO A 355 55.43 31.58 17.48
C PRO A 355 54.08 31.81 16.77
N ASP A 356 53.73 31.00 15.77
CA ASP A 356 52.49 31.13 15.01
C ASP A 356 51.37 30.18 15.49
N ALA A 357 51.31 29.93 16.80
CA ALA A 357 50.12 29.40 17.48
C ALA A 357 48.99 30.44 17.57
N GLY A 358 48.83 31.25 16.53
CA GLY A 358 47.69 32.11 16.31
C GLY A 358 46.55 31.30 15.73
N ILE A 359 45.41 31.32 16.42
CA ILE A 359 44.12 30.85 15.91
C ILE A 359 43.93 31.45 14.51
N VAL A 360 44.09 30.63 13.47
CA VAL A 360 43.73 31.00 12.10
C VAL A 360 42.22 31.20 12.09
N ASN A 361 41.80 32.45 12.03
CA ASN A 361 40.40 32.82 11.85
C ASN A 361 39.89 32.17 10.55
N PRO A 362 38.95 31.21 10.59
CA PRO A 362 38.54 30.44 9.41
C PRO A 362 37.74 31.27 8.40
N HIS A 363 37.52 32.56 8.67
CA HIS A 363 36.76 33.47 7.81
C HIS A 363 37.56 34.67 7.25
N GLY A 364 38.90 34.68 7.36
CA GLY A 364 39.74 35.64 6.62
C GLY A 364 39.48 37.12 6.91
N GLY A 365 39.01 37.47 8.11
CA GLY A 365 38.96 38.86 8.58
C GLY A 365 40.29 39.29 9.23
N PRO A 366 40.66 40.58 9.18
CA PRO A 366 41.89 41.06 9.80
C PRO A 366 41.84 40.91 11.34
N PRO A 367 42.98 40.70 12.00
CA PRO A 367 43.03 40.45 13.44
C PRO A 367 42.58 41.70 14.23
N PRO A 368 41.91 41.51 15.39
CA PRO A 368 41.54 42.61 16.26
C PRO A 368 42.79 43.26 16.87
N VAL A 369 42.73 44.58 17.00
CA VAL A 369 43.80 45.46 17.51
C VAL A 369 44.01 45.27 19.00
#